data_AF-A0A840ACM5-F1
#
_entry.id   AF-A0A840ACM5-F1
#
_cell.length_a   1.000
_cell.length_b   1.000
_cell.length_c   1.000
_cell.angle_alpha   90.00
_cell.angle_beta   90.00
_cell.angle_gamma   90.00
#
_symmetry.space_group_name_H-M   'P 1'
#
loop_
_entity.id
_entity.type
_entity.pdbx_description
1 polymer ?
#
loop_
_entity_poly.entity_id
_entity_poly.type
_entity_poly.pdbx_seq_one_letter_code
_entity_poly.pdbx_strand_id
1 'polypeptide(L)'
;MSRSRLFWALSWLAAGWIAWEFFYYSQFKLNGAEGSIEGVFLPLANWIGAPALEPQLRWGVVLLEIVAAALVLNQPTRLLGGLMTVGLMGGAIFLHVLGPIGIDPYGDGAMLFKEALFTLAMGVFLVVAHRSDLPRLVPRGAAA
;
A
#
# COMPACT_ATOMS: atom_id res chain seq x y z
N MET A 1 13.42 -7.72 27.65
CA MET A 1 13.80 -6.94 26.44
C MET A 1 13.53 -5.46 26.72
N SER A 2 14.44 -4.53 26.40
CA SER A 2 14.16 -3.10 26.63
C SER A 2 13.01 -2.64 25.74
N ARG A 3 12.21 -1.68 26.21
CA ARG A 3 11.11 -1.07 25.43
C ARG A 3 11.61 -0.66 24.04
N SER A 4 12.78 -0.04 23.95
CA SER A 4 13.41 0.36 22.67
C SER A 4 13.67 -0.79 21.69
N ARG A 5 14.15 -1.95 22.18
CA ARG A 5 14.41 -3.12 21.32
C ARG A 5 13.11 -3.74 20.80
N LEU A 6 12.05 -3.74 21.62
CA LEU A 6 10.73 -4.20 21.19
C LEU A 6 10.16 -3.32 20.08
N PHE A 7 10.17 -2.00 20.27
CA PHE A 7 9.68 -1.05 19.24
C PHE A 7 10.45 -1.18 17.92
N TRP A 8 11.77 -1.34 18.01
CA TRP A 8 12.61 -1.55 16.83
C TRP A 8 12.25 -2.85 16.11
N ALA A 9 12.10 -3.96 16.83
CA ALA A 9 11.76 -5.25 16.26
C ALA A 9 10.37 -5.22 15.59
N LEU A 10 9.35 -4.67 16.27
CA LEU A 10 8.01 -4.54 15.73
C LEU A 10 7.97 -3.65 14.47
N SER A 11 8.76 -2.57 14.43
CA SER A 11 8.87 -1.72 13.24
C SER A 11 9.44 -2.47 12.04
N TRP A 12 10.43 -3.35 12.27
CA TRP A 12 10.99 -4.17 11.19
C TRP A 12 10.07 -5.29 10.75
N LEU A 13 9.31 -5.89 11.68
CA LEU A 13 8.28 -6.87 11.31
C LEU A 13 7.19 -6.24 10.45
N ALA A 14 6.68 -5.05 10.83
CA ALA A 14 5.70 -4.32 10.04
C ALA A 14 6.26 -3.89 8.66
N ALA A 15 7.49 -3.37 8.61
CA ALA A 15 8.13 -3.00 7.35
C ALA A 15 8.39 -4.22 6.45
N GLY A 16 8.83 -5.34 7.04
CA GLY A 16 9.04 -6.59 6.34
C GLY A 16 7.75 -7.17 5.77
N TRP A 17 6.66 -7.13 6.54
CA TRP A 17 5.33 -7.50 6.07
C TRP A 17 4.91 -6.66 4.86
N ILE A 18 4.93 -5.33 4.99
CA ILE A 18 4.51 -4.42 3.91
C ILE A 18 5.32 -4.66 2.63
N ALA A 19 6.65 -4.81 2.77
CA ALA A 19 7.50 -5.07 1.63
C ALA A 19 7.19 -6.42 0.98
N TRP A 20 7.05 -7.49 1.78
CA TRP A 20 6.70 -8.82 1.28
C TRP A 20 5.35 -8.78 0.54
N GLU A 21 4.33 -8.18 1.15
CA GLU A 21 2.98 -8.05 0.57
C GLU A 21 3.01 -7.34 -0.78
N PHE A 22 3.65 -6.16 -0.83
CA PHE A 22 3.75 -5.37 -2.05
C PHE A 22 4.53 -6.10 -3.14
N PHE A 23 5.63 -6.76 -2.82
CA PHE A 23 6.37 -7.56 -3.80
C PHE A 23 5.58 -8.80 -4.25
N TYR A 24 4.92 -9.49 -3.33
CA TYR A 24 4.13 -10.67 -3.63
C TYR A 24 3.00 -10.33 -4.59
N TYR A 25 2.20 -9.30 -4.33
CA TYR A 25 1.09 -8.94 -5.22
C TYR A 25 1.51 -8.17 -6.47
N SER A 26 2.68 -7.51 -6.47
CA SER A 26 3.22 -6.87 -7.68
C SER A 26 3.41 -7.85 -8.83
N GLN A 27 3.71 -9.13 -8.55
CA GLN A 27 3.92 -10.12 -9.61
C GLN A 27 2.67 -10.32 -10.48
N PHE A 28 1.47 -10.36 -9.87
CA PHE A 28 0.19 -10.52 -10.56
C PHE A 28 -0.17 -9.29 -11.39
N LYS A 29 0.27 -8.12 -10.93
CA LYS A 29 0.08 -6.86 -11.64
C LYS A 29 1.06 -6.71 -12.80
N LEU A 30 2.31 -7.12 -12.64
CA LEU A 30 3.34 -7.01 -13.70
C LEU A 30 3.10 -7.97 -14.86
N ASN A 31 2.72 -9.22 -14.57
CA ASN A 31 2.46 -10.22 -15.59
C ASN A 31 1.07 -10.11 -16.24
N GLY A 32 0.20 -9.23 -15.72
CA GLY A 32 -1.17 -9.08 -16.22
C GLY A 32 -2.00 -10.35 -16.00
N ALA A 33 -1.89 -10.95 -14.81
CA ALA A 33 -2.72 -12.08 -14.42
C ALA A 33 -4.21 -11.73 -14.59
N GLU A 34 -5.01 -12.70 -15.05
CA GLU A 34 -6.44 -12.52 -15.33
C GLU A 34 -7.19 -11.90 -14.15
N GLY A 35 -6.97 -12.41 -12.93
CA GLY A 35 -7.56 -11.82 -11.72
C GLY A 35 -7.17 -10.35 -11.49
N SER A 36 -5.92 -9.97 -11.80
CA SER A 36 -5.50 -8.57 -11.70
C SER A 36 -6.21 -7.69 -12.73
N ILE A 37 -6.33 -8.14 -13.98
CA ILE A 37 -6.96 -7.36 -15.04
C ILE A 37 -8.47 -7.30 -14.81
N GLU A 38 -9.14 -8.45 -14.87
CA GLU A 38 -10.60 -8.56 -14.87
C GLU A 38 -11.21 -8.29 -13.50
N GLY A 39 -10.52 -8.66 -12.42
CA GLY A 39 -11.04 -8.53 -11.06
C GLY A 39 -10.79 -7.17 -10.40
N VAL A 40 -9.83 -6.37 -10.90
CA VAL A 40 -9.42 -5.12 -10.23
C VAL A 40 -9.29 -3.95 -11.21
N PHE A 41 -8.37 -4.04 -12.17
CA PHE A 41 -7.96 -2.85 -12.93
C PHE A 41 -8.88 -2.52 -14.09
N LEU A 42 -9.46 -3.51 -14.77
CA LEU A 42 -10.43 -3.27 -15.84
C LEU A 42 -11.76 -2.71 -15.29
N PRO A 43 -12.34 -3.23 -14.19
CA PRO A 43 -13.48 -2.58 -13.54
C PRO A 43 -13.19 -1.12 -13.16
N LEU A 44 -12.01 -0.85 -12.62
CA LEU A 44 -11.57 0.50 -12.29
C LEU A 44 -11.44 1.39 -13.53
N ALA A 45 -10.78 0.91 -14.58
CA ALA A 45 -10.59 1.63 -15.83
C ALA A 45 -11.92 1.95 -16.53
N ASN A 46 -12.86 0.99 -16.50
CA ASN A 46 -14.22 1.18 -17.00
C ASN A 46 -14.99 2.24 -16.19
N TRP A 47 -14.89 2.21 -14.86
CA TRP A 47 -15.57 3.15 -13.97
C TRP A 47 -15.15 4.61 -14.21
N ILE A 48 -13.88 4.84 -14.57
CA ILE A 48 -13.39 6.17 -14.94
C ILE A 48 -13.57 6.49 -16.43
N GLY A 49 -14.23 5.62 -17.21
CA GLY A 49 -14.52 5.83 -18.63
C GLY A 49 -13.31 5.68 -19.57
N ALA A 50 -12.24 5.02 -19.12
CA ALA A 50 -10.98 4.92 -19.85
C ALA A 50 -10.40 3.49 -19.84
N PRO A 51 -11.09 2.48 -20.41
CA PRO A 51 -10.63 1.08 -20.42
C PRO A 51 -9.23 0.89 -21.02
N ALA A 52 -8.88 1.70 -22.02
CA ALA A 52 -7.55 1.67 -22.66
C ALA A 52 -6.39 2.08 -21.72
N LEU A 53 -6.69 2.62 -20.53
CA LEU A 53 -5.69 2.97 -19.51
C LEU A 53 -5.49 1.87 -18.46
N GLU A 54 -6.20 0.73 -18.53
CA GLU A 54 -6.03 -0.39 -17.59
C GLU A 54 -4.55 -0.73 -17.35
N PRO A 55 -3.71 -0.95 -18.39
CA PRO A 55 -2.31 -1.32 -18.16
C PRO A 55 -1.55 -0.22 -17.42
N GLN A 56 -1.78 1.04 -17.79
CA GLN A 56 -1.13 2.20 -17.20
C GLN A 56 -1.51 2.37 -15.73
N LEU A 57 -2.78 2.13 -15.38
CA LEU A 57 -3.25 2.15 -13.99
C LEU A 57 -2.59 1.03 -13.18
N ARG A 58 -2.58 -0.19 -13.72
CA ARG A 58 -1.98 -1.36 -13.07
C ARG A 58 -0.49 -1.18 -12.82
N TRP A 59 0.26 -0.76 -13.83
CA TRP A 59 1.69 -0.51 -13.73
C TRP A 59 2.02 0.69 -12.84
N GLY A 60 1.17 1.72 -12.86
CA GLY A 60 1.28 2.86 -11.94
C GLY A 60 1.17 2.44 -10.48
N VAL A 61 0.21 1.57 -10.14
CA VAL A 61 0.08 1.03 -8.78
C VAL A 61 1.30 0.21 -8.38
N VAL A 62 1.81 -0.67 -9.25
CA VAL A 62 3.04 -1.44 -8.98
C VAL A 62 4.22 -0.53 -8.66
N LEU A 63 4.42 0.52 -9.45
CA LEU A 63 5.51 1.45 -9.22
C LEU A 63 5.41 2.11 -7.84
N LEU A 64 4.20 2.54 -7.45
CA LEU A 64 3.98 3.14 -6.13
C LEU A 64 4.18 2.14 -4.99
N GLU A 65 3.73 0.89 -5.16
CA GLU A 65 3.93 -0.20 -4.20
C GLU A 65 5.43 -0.51 -4.00
N ILE A 66 6.22 -0.58 -5.09
CA ILE A 66 7.66 -0.80 -5.01
C ILE A 66 8.36 0.38 -4.30
N VAL A 67 7.98 1.62 -4.60
CA VAL A 67 8.53 2.80 -3.92
C VAL A 67 8.20 2.75 -2.43
N ALA A 68 6.95 2.46 -2.07
CA ALA A 68 6.54 2.35 -0.68
C ALA A 68 7.31 1.22 0.06
N ALA A 69 7.48 0.06 -0.57
CA ALA A 69 8.27 -1.06 -0.05
C ALA A 69 9.73 -0.67 0.21
N ALA A 70 10.37 0.02 -0.74
CA ALA A 70 11.75 0.50 -0.58
C ALA A 70 11.86 1.51 0.59
N LEU A 71 10.89 2.42 0.71
CA LEU A 71 10.89 3.45 1.76
C LEU A 71 10.66 2.88 3.16
N VAL A 72 9.78 1.89 3.34
CA VAL A 72 9.56 1.26 4.66
C VAL A 72 10.78 0.45 5.14
N LEU A 73 11.53 -0.16 4.21
CA LEU A 73 12.75 -0.89 4.55
C LEU A 73 13.91 0.05 4.93
N ASN A 74 13.96 1.26 4.40
CA ASN A 74 14.97 2.25 4.74
C ASN A 74 14.55 3.12 5.94
N GLN A 75 15.19 2.93 7.10
CA GLN A 75 14.80 3.58 8.37
C GLN A 75 14.61 5.11 8.28
N PRO A 76 15.50 5.90 7.64
CA PRO A 76 15.33 7.36 7.52
C PRO A 76 14.07 7.78 6.75
N THR A 77 13.55 6.92 5.87
CA THR A 77 12.36 7.19 5.04
C THR A 77 11.15 6.37 5.46
N ARG A 78 11.24 5.62 6.56
CA ARG A 78 10.20 4.65 6.98
C ARG A 78 8.85 5.30 7.23
N LEU A 79 8.84 6.51 7.79
CA LEU A 79 7.61 7.28 7.96
C LEU A 79 6.94 7.59 6.62
N LEU A 80 7.71 8.01 5.60
CA LEU A 80 7.18 8.29 4.26
C LEU A 80 6.65 7.01 3.61
N GLY A 81 7.37 5.90 3.73
CA GLY A 81 6.89 4.59 3.28
C GLY A 81 5.58 4.19 3.96
N GLY A 82 5.47 4.37 5.28
CA GLY A 82 4.23 4.11 6.03
C GLY A 82 3.06 4.98 5.56
N LEU A 83 3.29 6.28 5.31
CA LEU A 83 2.27 7.19 4.75
C LEU A 83 1.82 6.75 3.35
N MET A 84 2.76 6.33 2.48
CA MET A 84 2.43 5.80 1.16
C MET A 84 1.63 4.50 1.26
N THR A 85 2.00 3.58 2.16
CA THR A 85 1.23 2.36 2.42
C THR A 85 -0.20 2.68 2.86
N VAL A 86 -0.38 3.64 3.78
CA VAL A 86 -1.71 4.08 4.21
C VAL A 86 -2.51 4.66 3.05
N GLY A 87 -1.90 5.49 2.20
CA GLY A 87 -2.56 6.03 1.01
C GLY A 87 -2.96 4.96 0.00
N LEU A 88 -2.05 4.03 -0.31
CA LEU A 88 -2.29 2.94 -1.27
C LEU A 88 -3.37 1.99 -0.79
N MET A 89 -3.27 1.49 0.45
CA MET A 89 -4.27 0.57 1.00
C MET A 89 -5.59 1.27 1.28
N GLY A 90 -5.56 2.52 1.74
CA GLY A 90 -6.76 3.33 1.91
C GLY A 90 -7.50 3.54 0.59
N GLY A 91 -6.77 3.83 -0.49
CA GLY A 91 -7.32 3.93 -1.84
C GLY A 91 -7.89 2.60 -2.34
N ALA A 92 -7.17 1.48 -2.14
CA ALA A 92 -7.64 0.16 -2.53
C ALA A 92 -8.93 -0.20 -1.78
N ILE A 93 -8.94 -0.09 -0.45
CA ILE A 93 -10.11 -0.35 0.40
C ILE A 93 -11.29 0.54 -0.02
N PHE A 94 -11.06 1.82 -0.29
CA PHE A 94 -12.10 2.71 -0.81
C PHE A 94 -12.70 2.18 -2.12
N LEU A 95 -11.87 1.75 -3.08
CA LEU A 95 -12.34 1.24 -4.36
C LEU A 95 -13.02 -0.14 -4.27
N HIS A 96 -12.68 -0.94 -3.26
CA HIS A 96 -13.38 -2.20 -2.95
C HIS A 96 -14.75 -1.97 -2.29
N VAL A 97 -14.87 -0.96 -1.42
CA VAL A 97 -16.10 -0.71 -0.63
C VAL A 97 -17.08 0.21 -1.35
N LEU A 98 -16.58 1.31 -1.91
CA LEU A 98 -17.39 2.38 -2.53
C LEU A 98 -17.19 2.46 -4.05
N GLY A 99 -16.19 1.77 -4.59
CA GLY A 99 -15.87 1.75 -6.01
C GLY A 99 -16.36 0.49 -6.73
N PRO A 100 -15.86 0.26 -7.96
CA PRO A 100 -16.39 -0.76 -8.86
C PRO A 100 -15.83 -2.18 -8.62
N ILE A 101 -14.87 -2.36 -7.71
CA ILE A 101 -14.14 -3.62 -7.56
C ILE A 101 -14.98 -4.65 -6.77
N GLY A 102 -15.68 -4.20 -5.72
CA GLY A 102 -16.38 -5.09 -4.78
C GLY A 102 -15.45 -5.76 -3.77
N ILE A 103 -15.99 -6.22 -2.64
CA ILE A 103 -15.20 -6.75 -1.51
C ILE A 103 -14.56 -8.11 -1.82
N ASP A 104 -15.25 -8.97 -2.58
CA ASP A 104 -14.79 -10.32 -2.93
C ASP A 104 -14.90 -10.56 -4.45
N PRO A 105 -14.04 -9.90 -5.26
CA PRO A 105 -14.13 -9.99 -6.72
C PRO A 105 -13.79 -11.39 -7.26
N TYR A 106 -13.16 -12.25 -6.45
CA TYR A 106 -12.72 -13.59 -6.85
C TYR A 106 -13.56 -14.72 -6.27
N GLY A 107 -14.46 -14.42 -5.33
CA GLY A 107 -15.22 -15.43 -4.59
C GLY A 107 -14.33 -16.30 -3.69
N ASP A 108 -13.23 -15.74 -3.18
CA ASP A 108 -12.21 -16.45 -2.38
C ASP A 108 -12.33 -16.19 -0.87
N GLY A 109 -13.46 -15.63 -0.44
CA GLY A 109 -13.68 -15.21 0.94
C GLY A 109 -12.97 -13.90 1.27
N ALA A 110 -12.89 -13.00 0.29
CA ALA A 110 -12.33 -11.66 0.38
C ALA A 110 -10.86 -11.63 0.84
N MET A 111 -10.05 -12.58 0.35
CA MET A 111 -8.65 -12.73 0.78
C MET A 111 -7.85 -11.45 0.52
N LEU A 112 -7.90 -10.93 -0.71
CA LEU A 112 -7.22 -9.69 -1.09
C LEU A 112 -7.63 -8.49 -0.21
N PHE A 113 -8.92 -8.38 0.11
CA PHE A 113 -9.43 -7.29 0.95
C PHE A 113 -8.94 -7.38 2.40
N LYS A 114 -8.88 -8.60 2.98
CA LYS A 114 -8.33 -8.82 4.32
C LYS A 114 -6.84 -8.48 4.39
N GLU A 115 -6.08 -8.86 3.36
CA GLU A 115 -4.66 -8.51 3.28
C GLU A 115 -4.46 -6.99 3.16
N ALA A 116 -5.30 -6.29 2.40
CA ALA A 116 -5.29 -4.83 2.33
C ALA A 116 -5.57 -4.17 3.70
N LEU A 117 -6.54 -4.70 4.47
CA LEU A 117 -6.83 -4.20 5.83
C LEU A 117 -5.66 -4.41 6.79
N PHE A 118 -5.05 -5.59 6.76
CA PHE A 118 -3.92 -5.90 7.64
C PHE A 118 -2.69 -5.05 7.27
N THR A 119 -2.43 -4.88 5.98
CA THR A 119 -1.34 -4.03 5.47
C THR A 119 -1.59 -2.55 5.78
N LEU A 120 -2.84 -2.08 5.71
CA LEU A 120 -3.21 -0.75 6.20
C LEU A 120 -2.88 -0.60 7.68
N ALA A 121 -3.23 -1.58 8.52
CA ALA A 121 -2.93 -1.54 9.95
C ALA A 121 -1.41 -1.49 10.22
N MET A 122 -0.60 -2.21 9.45
CA MET A 122 0.87 -2.12 9.53
C MET A 122 1.39 -0.76 9.10
N GLY A 123 0.83 -0.18 8.02
CA GLY A 123 1.16 1.18 7.58
C GLY A 123 0.83 2.23 8.65
N VAL A 124 -0.38 2.18 9.22
CA VAL A 124 -0.81 3.07 10.33
C VAL A 124 0.10 2.89 11.54
N PHE A 125 0.44 1.65 11.90
CA PHE A 125 1.39 1.38 12.98
C PHE A 125 2.74 2.06 12.73
N LEU A 126 3.32 1.94 11.53
CA LEU A 126 4.58 2.61 11.21
C LEU A 126 4.47 4.13 11.27
N VAL A 127 3.38 4.71 10.76
CA VAL A 127 3.15 6.16 10.84
C VAL A 127 3.08 6.62 12.29
N VAL A 128 2.32 5.92 13.14
CA VAL A 128 2.17 6.26 14.57
C VAL A 128 3.48 6.05 15.32
N ALA A 129 4.24 4.99 15.01
CA ALA A 129 5.50 4.66 15.66
C ALA A 129 6.64 5.64 15.30
N HIS A 130 6.66 6.17 14.07
CA HIS A 130 7.70 7.06 13.56
C HIS A 130 7.24 8.52 13.42
N ARG A 131 6.08 8.89 13.97
CA ARG A 131 5.50 10.26 13.85
C ARG A 131 6.41 11.38 14.33
N SER A 132 7.35 11.11 15.24
CA SER A 132 8.33 12.11 15.70
C SER A 132 9.28 12.56 14.60
N ASP A 133 9.37 11.81 13.50
CA ASP A 133 10.18 12.16 12.34
C ASP A 133 9.44 13.09 11.36
N LEU A 134 8.14 13.36 11.55
CA LEU A 134 7.34 14.27 10.70
C LEU A 134 8.00 15.64 10.47
N PRO A 135 8.57 16.33 11.50
CA PRO A 135 9.20 17.63 11.29
C PRO A 135 10.43 17.59 10.36
N ARG A 136 11.00 16.40 10.09
CA ARG A 136 12.10 16.24 9.13
C ARG A 136 11.62 16.20 7.69
N LEU A 137 10.34 15.88 7.45
CA LEU A 137 9.73 15.81 6.12
C LEU A 137 9.19 17.17 5.65
N VAL A 138 8.88 18.09 6.58
CA VAL A 138 8.40 19.43 6.26
C VAL A 138 9.60 20.36 6.00
N PRO A 139 9.68 21.03 4.84
CA PRO A 139 10.73 22.03 4.59
C PRO A 139 10.68 23.13 5.64
N ARG A 140 11.83 23.47 6.24
CA ARG A 140 11.97 24.48 7.30
C ARG A 140 11.64 25.92 6.88
N GLY A 141 11.11 26.14 5.68
CA GLY A 141 10.70 27.44 5.15
C GLY A 141 9.19 27.65 5.00
N ALA A 142 8.35 26.68 5.37
CA ALA A 142 6.89 26.77 5.21
C ALA A 142 6.16 27.41 6.42
N ALA A 143 6.88 28.02 7.35
CA ALA A 143 6.35 28.63 8.57
C ALA A 143 6.81 30.09 8.78
N ALA A 144 6.94 30.84 7.68
CA ALA A 144 7.18 32.28 7.70
C ALA A 144 5.99 33.02 7.05
#